data_AF-A0A418NID7-F1
#
_entry.id   AF-A0A418NID7-F1
#
_cell.length_a   1.000
_cell.length_b   1.000
_cell.length_c   1.000
_cell.angle_alpha   90.00
_cell.angle_beta   90.00
_cell.angle_gamma   90.00
#
_symmetry.space_group_name_H-M   'P 1'
#
loop_
_entity.id
_entity.type
_entity.pdbx_description
1 polymer ?
#
loop_
_entity_poly.entity_id
_entity_poly.type
_entity_poly.pdbx_seq_one_letter_code
_entity_poly.pdbx_strand_id
1 'polypeptide(L)'
;MRKLIASCLAATLVVSGLAAAPAFAQSRNDQGEARKEMRAGNVLPLREIERRVLPQMRGAEYLGPAYDSTAMIYRLKFIRDGRVTFIDVDARTGRVVRRSR
;
A
#
# COMPACT_ATOMS: atom_id res chain seq x y z
N MET A 1 20.95 -50.88 -45.00
CA MET A 1 21.49 -49.67 -45.66
C MET A 1 20.47 -48.53 -45.51
N ARG A 2 20.92 -47.36 -45.01
CA ARG A 2 20.34 -45.99 -45.14
C ARG A 2 18.90 -45.76 -44.62
N LYS A 3 18.72 -45.25 -43.39
CA LYS A 3 18.60 -43.82 -42.95
C LYS A 3 17.49 -43.03 -43.66
N LEU A 4 16.55 -42.43 -42.91
CA LEU A 4 16.44 -40.97 -42.64
C LEU A 4 15.03 -40.52 -42.14
N ILE A 5 15.02 -39.69 -41.07
CA ILE A 5 14.14 -38.51 -40.79
C ILE A 5 12.65 -38.82 -40.53
N ALA A 6 11.96 -38.44 -39.44
CA ALA A 6 11.67 -37.14 -38.81
C ALA A 6 10.74 -37.49 -37.60
N SER A 7 10.47 -36.74 -36.53
CA SER A 7 10.57 -35.32 -36.22
C SER A 7 10.56 -35.19 -34.70
N CYS A 8 11.40 -34.30 -34.17
CA CYS A 8 11.31 -33.80 -32.81
C CYS A 8 10.03 -32.98 -32.66
N LEU A 9 9.13 -33.37 -31.73
CA LEU A 9 8.12 -32.46 -31.20
C LEU A 9 8.50 -32.14 -29.75
N ALA A 10 9.36 -31.13 -29.59
CA ALA A 10 9.65 -30.54 -28.30
C ALA A 10 8.44 -29.70 -27.88
N ALA A 11 7.64 -30.20 -26.94
CA ALA A 11 6.59 -29.43 -26.29
C ALA A 11 7.23 -28.49 -25.27
N THR A 12 7.48 -27.25 -25.67
CA THR A 12 7.87 -26.16 -24.77
C THR A 12 6.65 -25.69 -23.98
N LEU A 13 6.47 -26.25 -22.78
CA LEU A 13 5.60 -25.69 -21.75
C LEU A 13 6.21 -24.37 -21.26
N VAL A 14 5.73 -23.26 -21.84
CA VAL A 14 5.97 -21.92 -21.31
C VAL A 14 5.17 -21.80 -20.01
N VAL A 15 5.84 -22.06 -18.88
CA VAL A 15 5.34 -21.69 -17.55
C VAL A 15 5.36 -20.17 -17.51
N SER A 16 4.18 -19.57 -17.72
CA SER A 16 3.91 -18.16 -17.48
C SER A 16 4.23 -17.86 -16.02
N GLY A 17 5.33 -17.14 -15.80
CA GLY A 17 5.69 -16.63 -14.49
C GLY A 17 4.55 -15.80 -13.93
N LEU A 18 3.92 -16.30 -12.86
CA LEU A 18 3.16 -15.45 -11.96
C LEU A 18 4.15 -14.43 -11.40
N ALA A 19 4.14 -13.24 -11.96
CA ALA A 19 4.72 -12.06 -11.34
C ALA A 19 3.96 -11.85 -10.02
N ALA A 20 4.46 -12.45 -8.95
CA ALA A 20 4.06 -12.09 -7.60
C ALA A 20 4.42 -10.62 -7.44
N ALA A 21 3.43 -9.74 -7.56
CA ALA A 21 3.59 -8.35 -7.18
C ALA A 21 4.16 -8.34 -5.75
N PRO A 22 5.20 -7.54 -5.47
CA PRO A 22 5.74 -7.48 -4.13
C PRO A 22 4.65 -6.93 -3.22
N ALA A 23 4.01 -7.84 -2.48
CA ALA A 23 3.24 -7.48 -1.31
C ALA A 23 4.27 -6.96 -0.30
N PHE A 24 4.57 -5.66 -0.38
CA PHE A 24 5.35 -4.96 0.63
C PHE A 24 4.55 -5.06 1.94
N ALA A 25 4.83 -6.12 2.69
CA ALA A 25 4.40 -6.25 4.06
C ALA A 25 4.91 -5.01 4.78
N GLN A 26 3.97 -4.18 5.25
CA GLN A 26 4.20 -2.90 5.91
C GLN A 26 5.36 -3.05 6.87
N SER A 27 6.50 -2.46 6.50
CA SER A 27 7.76 -2.81 7.15
C SER A 27 7.72 -2.22 8.55
N ARG A 28 8.22 -2.95 9.55
CA ARG A 28 8.38 -2.40 10.91
C ARG A 28 9.20 -1.09 10.88
N ASN A 29 10.01 -0.89 9.84
CA ASN A 29 10.80 0.31 9.59
C ASN A 29 9.92 1.55 9.38
N ASP A 30 8.79 1.44 8.67
CA ASP A 30 7.94 2.60 8.33
C ASP A 30 7.35 3.27 9.58
N GLN A 31 7.00 2.47 10.59
CA GLN A 31 6.56 3.02 11.88
C GLN A 31 7.70 3.64 12.70
N GLY A 32 8.94 3.17 12.51
CA GLY A 32 10.13 3.76 13.13
C GLY A 32 10.44 5.14 12.55
N GLU A 33 10.45 5.23 11.22
CA GLU A 33 10.66 6.49 10.50
C GLU A 33 9.54 7.50 10.79
N ALA A 34 8.27 7.06 10.85
CA ALA A 34 7.18 7.96 11.26
C ALA A 34 7.43 8.62 12.62
N ARG A 35 7.92 7.85 13.61
CA ARG A 35 8.23 8.37 14.95
C ARG A 35 9.44 9.29 14.94
N LYS A 36 10.45 8.99 14.12
CA LYS A 36 11.65 9.82 13.95
C LYS A 36 11.31 11.17 13.32
N GLU A 37 10.57 11.17 12.21
CA GLU A 37 10.12 12.38 11.52
C GLU A 37 9.20 13.24 12.41
N MET A 38 8.31 12.60 13.19
CA MET A 38 7.51 13.30 14.20
C MET A 38 8.38 13.98 15.26
N ARG A 39 9.37 13.27 15.81
CA ARG A 39 10.28 13.83 16.83
C ARG A 39 11.14 14.97 16.29
N ALA A 40 11.48 14.91 15.01
CA ALA A 40 12.17 15.99 14.30
C ALA A 40 11.27 17.20 14.00
N GLY A 41 9.94 17.08 14.19
CA GLY A 41 8.98 18.15 13.88
C GLY A 41 8.63 18.26 12.40
N ASN A 42 9.02 17.29 11.58
CA ASN A 42 8.83 17.31 10.12
C ASN A 42 7.42 16.92 9.69
N VAL A 43 6.69 16.17 10.52
CA VAL A 43 5.34 15.69 10.24
C VAL A 43 4.43 15.86 11.45
N LEU A 44 3.13 16.02 11.18
CA LEU A 44 2.09 16.06 12.20
C LEU A 44 1.94 14.68 12.87
N PRO A 45 1.62 14.64 14.16
CA PRO A 45 1.38 13.38 14.84
C PRO A 45 0.15 12.68 14.27
N LEU A 46 0.19 11.35 14.19
CA LEU A 46 -0.92 10.55 13.67
C LEU A 46 -2.28 10.90 14.30
N ARG A 47 -2.33 11.15 15.62
CA ARG A 47 -3.56 11.59 16.31
C ARG A 47 -4.14 12.89 15.76
N GLU A 48 -3.30 13.80 15.30
CA GLU A 48 -3.73 15.07 14.67
C GLU A 48 -4.41 14.78 13.33
N ILE A 49 -3.79 13.91 12.53
CA ILE A 49 -4.30 13.47 11.24
C ILE A 49 -5.65 12.76 11.39
N GLU A 50 -5.73 11.80 12.32
CA GLU A 50 -6.96 11.06 12.61
C GLU A 50 -8.09 11.98 13.07
N ARG A 51 -7.81 12.94 13.96
CA ARG A 51 -8.81 13.89 14.45
C ARG A 51 -9.46 14.71 13.33
N ARG A 52 -8.73 14.98 12.24
CA ARG A 52 -9.23 15.73 11.08
C ARG A 52 -10.04 14.85 10.12
N VAL A 53 -9.66 13.60 9.95
CA VAL A 53 -10.24 12.71 8.92
C VAL A 53 -11.38 11.85 9.46
N LEU A 54 -11.25 11.28 10.67
CA LEU A 54 -12.26 10.36 11.23
C LEU A 54 -13.69 10.95 11.23
N PRO A 55 -13.93 12.23 11.58
CA PRO A 55 -15.27 12.82 11.54
C PRO A 55 -15.89 12.89 10.13
N GLN A 56 -15.07 12.89 9.07
CA GLN A 56 -15.53 12.91 7.68
C GLN A 56 -15.90 11.53 7.16
N MET A 57 -15.47 10.47 7.85
CA MET A 57 -15.68 9.07 7.47
C MET A 57 -16.78 8.39 8.29
N ARG A 58 -17.68 9.16 8.94
CA ARG A 58 -18.81 8.64 9.73
C ARG A 58 -19.58 7.55 9.00
N GLY A 59 -19.77 6.41 9.65
CA GLY A 59 -20.40 5.20 9.08
C GLY A 59 -19.44 4.27 8.36
N ALA A 60 -18.14 4.55 8.34
CA ALA A 60 -17.10 3.59 7.96
C ALA A 60 -16.28 3.23 9.21
N GLU A 61 -15.87 1.98 9.31
CA GLU A 61 -14.95 1.52 10.36
C GLU A 61 -13.52 1.86 9.96
N TYR A 62 -12.74 2.39 10.90
CA TYR A 62 -11.33 2.71 10.70
C TYR A 62 -10.46 1.50 11.03
N LEU A 63 -9.78 0.96 10.02
CA LEU A 63 -8.93 -0.23 10.14
C LEU A 63 -7.51 0.10 10.58
N GLY A 64 -7.11 1.37 10.46
CA GLY A 64 -5.82 1.87 10.92
C GLY A 64 -5.01 2.59 9.85
N PRO A 65 -3.83 3.11 10.24
CA PRO A 65 -2.97 3.89 9.37
C PRO A 65 -1.81 3.07 8.79
N ALA A 66 -1.24 3.60 7.71
CA ALA A 66 0.07 3.25 7.19
C ALA A 66 0.84 4.54 6.88
N TYR A 67 2.10 4.62 7.27
CA TYR A 67 2.96 5.73 6.90
C TYR A 67 3.83 5.33 5.71
N ASP A 68 3.88 6.18 4.70
CA ASP A 68 4.83 6.08 3.60
C ASP A 68 5.88 7.18 3.79
N SER A 69 7.09 6.79 4.16
CA SER A 69 8.20 7.71 4.43
C SER A 69 8.76 8.35 3.17
N THR A 70 8.61 7.70 2.01
CA THR A 70 9.14 8.19 0.74
C THR A 70 8.24 9.29 0.18
N ALA A 71 6.92 9.07 0.24
CA ALA A 71 5.94 10.07 -0.17
C ALA A 71 5.55 11.05 0.95
N MET A 72 5.95 10.79 2.20
CA MET A 72 5.56 11.54 3.40
C MET A 72 4.04 11.70 3.55
N ILE A 73 3.33 10.57 3.42
CA ILE A 73 1.88 10.51 3.55
C ILE A 73 1.44 9.49 4.59
N TYR A 74 0.32 9.77 5.25
CA TYR A 74 -0.45 8.78 5.98
C TYR A 74 -1.57 8.24 5.09
N ARG A 75 -1.58 6.94 4.86
CA ARG A 75 -2.70 6.22 4.26
C ARG A 75 -3.59 5.67 5.36
N LEU A 76 -4.80 6.22 5.48
CA LEU A 76 -5.81 5.78 6.42
C LEU A 76 -6.75 4.79 5.74
N LYS A 77 -6.94 3.62 6.34
CA LYS A 77 -7.76 2.55 5.79
C LYS A 77 -9.12 2.54 6.48
N PHE A 78 -10.18 2.54 5.69
CA PHE A 78 -11.55 2.45 6.17
C PHE A 78 -12.28 1.32 5.49
N ILE A 79 -13.31 0.76 6.13
CA ILE A 79 -14.22 -0.20 5.52
C ILE A 79 -15.68 0.22 5.74
N ARG A 80 -16.50 0.09 4.69
CA ARG A 80 -17.95 0.30 4.73
C ARG A 80 -18.60 -0.67 3.77
N ASP A 81 -19.61 -1.41 4.24
CA ASP A 81 -20.37 -2.38 3.43
C ASP A 81 -19.46 -3.37 2.67
N GLY A 82 -18.42 -3.87 3.35
CA GLY A 82 -17.43 -4.78 2.78
C GLY A 82 -16.45 -4.17 1.78
N ARG A 83 -16.51 -2.85 1.53
CA ARG A 83 -15.61 -2.15 0.61
C ARG A 83 -14.58 -1.31 1.36
N VAL A 84 -13.31 -1.49 1.02
CA VAL A 84 -12.21 -0.73 1.60
C VAL A 84 -12.09 0.63 0.90
N THR A 85 -11.84 1.68 1.66
CA THR A 85 -11.52 3.01 1.15
C THR A 85 -10.20 3.47 1.76
N PHE A 86 -9.29 3.95 0.93
CA PHE A 86 -8.03 4.54 1.35
C PHE A 86 -8.11 6.06 1.27
N ILE A 87 -7.67 6.73 2.33
CA ILE A 87 -7.52 8.18 2.38
C ILE A 87 -6.05 8.48 2.59
N ASP A 88 -5.39 8.99 1.55
CA ASP A 88 -4.01 9.44 1.64
C ASP A 88 -4.00 10.90 2.09
N VAL A 89 -3.20 11.19 3.12
CA VAL A 89 -3.11 12.49 3.78
C VAL A 89 -1.64 12.92 3.81
N ASP A 90 -1.36 14.14 3.39
CA ASP A 90 -0.03 14.73 3.52
C ASP A 90 0.37 14.81 5.01
N ALA A 91 1.50 14.20 5.36
CA ALA A 91 1.90 14.07 6.76
C ALA A 91 2.35 15.41 7.37
N ARG A 92 2.75 16.40 6.57
CA ARG A 92 3.25 17.71 7.04
C ARG A 92 2.11 18.67 7.34
N THR A 93 1.08 18.66 6.52
CA THR A 93 -0.02 19.63 6.53
C THR A 93 -1.33 19.05 7.06
N GLY A 94 -1.51 17.72 6.97
CA GLY A 94 -2.76 17.04 7.30
C GLY A 94 -3.86 17.20 6.25
N ARG A 95 -3.52 17.63 5.03
CA ARG A 95 -4.47 17.77 3.91
C ARG A 95 -4.66 16.43 3.23
N VAL A 96 -5.90 16.09 2.90
CA VAL A 96 -6.20 14.90 2.09
C VAL A 96 -5.70 15.13 0.67
N VAL A 97 -4.82 14.25 0.20
CA VAL A 97 -4.22 14.31 -1.14
C VAL A 97 -4.91 13.36 -2.12
N ARG A 98 -5.41 12.22 -1.65
CA ARG A 98 -6.10 11.24 -2.49
C ARG A 98 -7.13 10.46 -1.70
N ARG A 99 -8.20 10.07 -2.39
CA ARG A 99 -9.17 9.07 -1.92
C ARG A 99 -9.30 7.99 -2.99
N SER A 100 -9.24 6.72 -2.61
CA SER A 100 -9.46 5.58 -3.51
C SER A 100 -10.33 4.51 -2.83
N ARG A 101 -11.04 3.72 -3.62
CA ARG A 101 -11.97 2.66 -3.19
C ARG A 101 -11.66 1.36 -3.91
#